data_AF-A0A939WPE3-F1
#
_entry.id   AF-A0A939WPE3-F1
#
_cell.length_a   1.000
_cell.length_b   1.000
_cell.length_c   1.000
_cell.angle_alpha   90.00
_cell.angle_beta   90.00
_cell.angle_gamma   90.00
#
_symmetry.space_group_name_H-M   'P 1'
#
loop_
_entity.id
_entity.type
_entity.pdbx_description
1 polymer ?
#
loop_
_entity_poly.entity_id
_entity_poly.type
_entity_poly.pdbx_seq_one_letter_code
_entity_poly.pdbx_strand_id
1 'polypeptide(L)'
;MNRVFTVILLLAAVVSLVSTGFSLKKVSSMEGEINKLKAEKIELLSEHEECLTYKEQSLKKELLTKYLDSIVILMNRIDAGHTPTKEEIDNFYDRTDFIVKNIGSAAVSKEETNIVLTFIDSAKKTFETKIQTAQGKDKD
;
A
#
# COMPACT_ATOMS: atom_id res chain seq x y z
N MET A 1 -8.46 63.73 -47.59
CA MET A 1 -8.98 62.41 -47.15
C MET A 1 -7.91 61.47 -46.61
N ASN A 2 -6.69 61.41 -47.18
CA ASN A 2 -5.66 60.47 -46.70
C ASN A 2 -5.32 60.57 -45.20
N ARG A 3 -5.12 61.77 -44.64
CA ARG A 3 -4.67 61.91 -43.24
C ARG A 3 -5.65 61.36 -42.20
N VAL A 4 -6.95 61.60 -42.37
CA VAL A 4 -7.99 61.12 -41.44
C VAL A 4 -8.10 59.59 -41.52
N PHE A 5 -8.05 59.04 -42.73
CA PHE A 5 -8.10 57.60 -42.94
C PHE A 5 -6.87 56.90 -42.33
N THR A 6 -5.68 57.46 -42.48
CA THR A 6 -4.45 56.95 -41.85
C THR A 6 -4.51 56.97 -40.32
N VAL A 7 -5.09 58.02 -39.72
CA VAL A 7 -5.25 58.12 -38.25
C VAL A 7 -6.23 57.07 -37.72
N ILE A 8 -7.35 56.84 -38.41
CA ILE A 8 -8.32 55.80 -38.03
C ILE A 8 -7.68 54.40 -38.13
N LEU A 9 -6.89 54.15 -39.18
CA LEU A 9 -6.20 52.87 -39.38
C LEU A 9 -5.15 52.62 -38.29
N LEU A 10 -4.41 53.66 -37.89
CA LEU A 10 -3.46 53.58 -36.77
C LEU A 10 -4.15 53.29 -35.44
N LEU A 11 -5.28 53.95 -35.15
CA LEU A 11 -6.07 53.71 -33.94
C LEU A 11 -6.61 52.27 -33.91
N ALA A 12 -7.14 51.77 -35.03
CA ALA A 12 -7.62 50.40 -35.12
C ALA A 12 -6.48 49.38 -34.91
N ALA A 13 -5.29 49.64 -35.45
CA ALA A 13 -4.13 48.78 -35.26
C ALA A 13 -3.68 48.74 -33.79
N VAL A 14 -3.65 49.89 -33.10
CA VAL A 14 -3.30 49.97 -31.66
C VAL A 14 -4.32 49.21 -30.80
N VAL A 15 -5.62 49.40 -31.05
CA VAL A 15 -6.67 48.69 -30.31
C VAL A 15 -6.55 47.17 -30.51
N SER A 16 -6.26 46.72 -31.74
CA SER A 16 -6.07 45.30 -32.05
C SER A 16 -4.83 44.70 -31.35
N LEU A 17 -3.71 45.43 -31.33
CA LEU A 17 -2.48 45.03 -30.61
C LEU A 17 -2.68 44.94 -29.09
N VAL A 18 -3.39 45.90 -28.51
CA VAL A 18 -3.69 45.90 -27.06
C VAL A 18 -4.63 44.75 -26.69
N SER A 19 -5.65 44.49 -27.51
CA SER A 19 -6.61 43.39 -27.29
C SER A 19 -5.96 42.00 -27.39
N THR A 20 -5.10 41.79 -28.39
CA THR A 20 -4.34 40.54 -28.55
C THR A 20 -3.32 40.37 -27.42
N GLY A 21 -2.61 41.45 -27.02
CA GLY A 21 -1.71 41.43 -25.87
C GLY A 21 -2.40 41.07 -24.54
N PHE A 22 -3.59 41.61 -24.28
CA PHE A 22 -4.38 41.26 -23.09
C PHE A 22 -4.85 39.80 -23.12
N SER A 23 -5.29 39.32 -24.28
CA SER A 23 -5.73 37.92 -24.47
C SER A 23 -4.58 36.93 -24.27
N LEU A 24 -3.39 37.21 -24.83
CA LEU A 24 -2.19 36.39 -24.66
C LEU A 24 -1.71 36.37 -23.19
N LYS A 25 -1.76 37.51 -22.49
CA LYS A 25 -1.43 37.57 -21.07
C LYS A 25 -2.39 36.74 -20.21
N LYS A 26 -3.69 36.74 -20.53
CA LYS A 26 -4.70 35.92 -19.86
C LYS A 26 -4.47 34.42 -20.11
N VAL A 27 -4.17 34.03 -21.35
CA VAL A 27 -3.85 32.63 -21.70
C VAL A 27 -2.58 32.16 -20.97
N SER A 28 -1.51 32.95 -20.98
CA SER A 28 -0.28 32.64 -20.25
C SER A 28 -0.50 32.53 -18.73
N SER A 29 -1.35 33.40 -18.16
CA SER A 29 -1.74 33.30 -16.75
C SER A 29 -2.51 32.02 -16.43
N MET A 30 -3.44 31.62 -17.30
CA MET A 30 -4.21 30.38 -17.15
C MET A 30 -3.33 29.13 -17.31
N GLU A 31 -2.37 29.14 -18.23
CA GLU A 31 -1.37 28.07 -18.35
C GLU A 31 -0.49 27.95 -17.10
N GLY A 32 -0.09 29.09 -16.50
CA GLY A 32 0.62 29.12 -15.23
C GLY A 32 -0.19 28.51 -14.08
N GLU A 33 -1.46 28.87 -13.96
CA GLU A 33 -2.39 28.30 -12.97
C GLU A 33 -2.60 26.79 -13.19
N ILE A 34 -2.78 26.35 -14.43
CA ILE A 34 -2.92 24.92 -14.77
C ILE A 34 -1.66 24.14 -14.38
N ASN A 35 -0.48 24.67 -14.66
CA ASN A 35 0.78 24.02 -14.32
C ASN A 35 0.98 23.95 -12.80
N LYS A 36 0.61 25.01 -12.08
CA LYS A 36 0.60 25.03 -10.61
C LYS A 36 -0.34 23.97 -10.04
N LEU A 37 -1.60 23.91 -10.51
CA LEU A 37 -2.58 22.91 -10.07
C LEU A 37 -2.13 21.48 -10.40
N LYS A 38 -1.45 21.26 -11.53
CA LYS A 38 -0.87 19.95 -11.86
C LYS A 38 0.24 19.56 -10.89
N ALA A 39 1.12 20.50 -10.54
CA ALA A 39 2.19 20.26 -9.57
C ALA A 39 1.62 19.92 -8.19
N GLU A 40 0.66 20.73 -7.70
CA GLU A 40 -0.04 20.49 -6.42
C GLU A 40 -0.77 19.14 -6.43
N LYS A 41 -1.40 18.76 -7.55
CA LYS A 41 -2.05 17.46 -7.68
C LYS A 41 -1.05 16.30 -7.62
N ILE A 42 0.11 16.42 -8.26
CA ILE A 42 1.15 15.39 -8.24
C ILE A 42 1.71 15.24 -6.82
N GLU A 43 1.99 16.36 -6.15
CA GLU A 43 2.45 16.37 -4.76
C GLU A 43 1.44 15.68 -3.83
N LEU A 44 0.16 16.06 -3.91
CA LEU A 44 -0.90 15.45 -3.11
C LEU A 44 -1.06 13.94 -3.38
N LEU A 45 -0.92 13.52 -4.64
CA LEU A 45 -0.96 12.08 -4.98
C LEU A 45 0.23 11.33 -4.40
N SER A 46 1.43 11.94 -4.41
CA SER A 46 2.63 11.37 -3.80
C SER A 46 2.46 11.20 -2.29
N GLU A 47 1.97 12.24 -1.59
CA GLU A 47 1.68 12.16 -0.15
C GLU A 47 0.65 11.06 0.17
N HIS A 48 -0.38 10.92 -0.66
CA HIS A 48 -1.36 9.86 -0.51
C HIS A 48 -0.77 8.47 -0.71
N GLU A 49 0.10 8.28 -1.71
CA GLU A 49 0.79 7.02 -1.96
C GLU A 49 1.69 6.62 -0.79
N GLU A 50 2.45 7.57 -0.23
CA GLU A 50 3.28 7.36 0.95
C GLU A 50 2.42 6.96 2.17
N CYS A 51 1.31 7.67 2.39
CA CYS A 51 0.38 7.36 3.49
C CYS A 51 -0.23 5.96 3.36
N LEU A 52 -0.64 5.57 2.14
CA LEU A 52 -1.19 4.25 1.87
C LEU A 52 -0.14 3.16 2.09
N THR A 53 1.07 3.37 1.59
CA THR A 53 2.20 2.44 1.78
C THR A 53 2.51 2.24 3.25
N TYR A 54 2.59 3.33 4.03
CA TYR A 54 2.80 3.28 5.47
C TYR A 54 1.68 2.51 6.19
N LYS A 55 0.42 2.79 5.86
CA LYS A 55 -0.73 2.09 6.44
C LYS A 55 -0.73 0.61 6.10
N GLU A 56 -0.44 0.25 4.85
CA GLU A 56 -0.36 -1.14 4.42
C GLU A 56 0.72 -1.90 5.21
N GLN A 57 1.91 -1.32 5.34
CA GLN A 57 3.01 -1.92 6.11
C GLN A 57 2.63 -2.09 7.59
N SER A 58 2.02 -1.06 8.19
CA SER A 58 1.57 -1.09 9.59
C SER A 58 0.51 -2.18 9.83
N LEU A 59 -0.49 -2.29 8.95
CA LEU A 59 -1.53 -3.31 9.03
C LEU A 59 -0.97 -4.71 8.84
N LYS A 60 -0.04 -4.91 7.89
CA LYS A 60 0.65 -6.19 7.72
C LYS A 60 1.41 -6.55 8.98
N LYS A 61 2.15 -5.62 9.58
CA LYS A 61 2.88 -5.85 10.83
C LYS A 61 1.95 -6.25 11.97
N GLU A 62 0.83 -5.56 12.15
CA GLU A 62 -0.16 -5.89 13.18
C GLU A 62 -0.76 -7.29 12.97
N LEU A 63 -1.15 -7.61 11.74
CA LEU A 63 -1.68 -8.93 11.39
C LEU A 63 -0.66 -10.04 11.61
N LEU A 64 0.60 -9.82 11.23
CA LEU A 64 1.70 -10.76 11.47
C LEU A 64 1.84 -11.07 12.97
N THR A 65 1.86 -10.04 13.83
CA THR A 65 1.94 -10.23 15.28
C THR A 65 0.75 -11.04 15.79
N LYS A 66 -0.48 -10.66 15.42
CA LYS A 66 -1.70 -11.38 15.83
C LYS A 66 -1.70 -12.84 15.38
N TYR A 67 -1.24 -13.10 14.17
CA TYR A 67 -1.18 -14.46 13.63
C TYR A 67 -0.10 -15.30 14.30
N LEU A 68 1.07 -14.71 14.58
CA LEU A 68 2.12 -15.38 15.35
C LEU A 68 1.64 -15.74 16.75
N ASP A 69 1.03 -14.79 17.47
CA ASP A 69 0.49 -15.03 18.81
C ASP A 69 -0.55 -16.15 18.80
N SER A 70 -1.43 -16.16 17.80
CA SER A 70 -2.45 -17.21 17.69
C SER A 70 -1.85 -18.58 17.39
N ILE A 71 -0.80 -18.65 16.55
CA ILE A 71 -0.06 -19.89 16.30
C ILE A 71 0.61 -20.37 17.60
N VAL A 72 1.28 -19.49 18.34
CA VAL A 72 1.92 -19.84 19.62
C VAL A 72 0.90 -20.41 20.61
N ILE A 73 -0.27 -19.76 20.75
CA ILE A 73 -1.35 -20.23 21.62
C ILE A 73 -1.84 -21.62 21.20
N LEU A 74 -2.04 -21.85 19.91
CA LEU A 74 -2.47 -23.16 19.40
C LEU A 74 -1.42 -24.23 19.69
N MET A 75 -0.14 -23.96 19.43
CA MET A 75 0.96 -24.88 19.72
C MET A 75 1.04 -25.23 21.21
N ASN A 76 0.94 -24.23 22.10
CA ASN A 76 0.92 -24.45 23.54
C ASN A 76 -0.25 -25.33 23.98
N ARG A 77 -1.45 -25.13 23.40
CA ARG A 77 -2.61 -25.99 23.68
C ARG A 77 -2.35 -27.43 23.23
N ILE A 78 -1.76 -27.62 22.06
CA ILE A 78 -1.40 -28.94 21.53
C ILE A 78 -0.35 -29.62 22.41
N ASP A 79 0.62 -28.88 22.93
CA ASP A 79 1.60 -29.39 23.89
C ASP A 79 0.95 -29.81 25.21
N ALA A 80 -0.13 -29.13 25.61
CA ALA A 80 -0.97 -29.53 26.75
C ALA A 80 -1.94 -30.71 26.46
N GLY A 81 -1.90 -31.29 25.24
CA GLY A 81 -2.71 -32.45 24.86
C GLY A 81 -4.01 -32.12 24.11
N HIS A 82 -4.22 -30.86 23.72
CA HIS A 82 -5.35 -30.49 22.86
C HIS A 82 -5.22 -31.14 21.47
N THR A 83 -6.31 -31.70 20.96
CA THR A 83 -6.39 -32.17 19.57
C THR A 83 -7.01 -31.07 18.71
N PRO A 84 -6.28 -30.52 17.72
CA PRO A 84 -6.77 -29.44 16.88
C PRO A 84 -8.06 -29.81 16.15
N THR A 85 -9.01 -28.89 16.11
CA THR A 85 -10.18 -29.02 15.24
C THR A 85 -9.78 -28.80 13.78
N LYS A 86 -10.62 -29.23 12.84
CA LYS A 86 -10.39 -28.94 11.40
C LYS A 86 -10.24 -27.45 11.13
N GLU A 87 -11.07 -26.61 11.76
CA GLU A 87 -10.98 -25.16 11.64
C GLU A 87 -9.65 -24.60 12.17
N GLU A 88 -9.15 -25.12 13.29
CA GLU A 88 -7.84 -24.72 13.82
C GLU A 88 -6.68 -25.13 12.90
N ILE A 89 -6.81 -26.27 12.21
CA ILE A 89 -5.86 -26.74 11.20
C ILE A 89 -5.86 -25.82 9.98
N ASP A 90 -7.04 -25.55 9.41
CA ASP A 90 -7.18 -24.69 8.24
C ASP A 90 -6.65 -23.28 8.55
N ASN A 91 -7.03 -22.72 9.71
CA ASN A 91 -6.54 -21.42 10.18
C ASN A 91 -5.02 -21.40 10.42
N PHE A 92 -4.45 -22.48 10.94
CA PHE A 92 -3.00 -22.56 11.13
C PHE A 92 -2.27 -22.44 9.79
N TYR A 93 -2.69 -23.21 8.78
CA TYR A 93 -2.07 -23.15 7.46
C TYR A 93 -2.24 -21.78 6.81
N ASP A 94 -3.46 -21.23 6.79
CA ASP A 94 -3.73 -19.90 6.21
C ASP A 94 -2.86 -18.81 6.84
N ARG A 95 -2.72 -18.82 8.17
CA ARG A 95 -1.90 -17.84 8.91
C ARG A 95 -0.42 -18.01 8.63
N THR A 96 0.08 -19.24 8.61
CA THR A 96 1.49 -19.48 8.28
C THR A 96 1.81 -19.04 6.84
N ASP A 97 0.90 -19.28 5.89
CA ASP A 97 1.04 -18.86 4.50
C ASP A 97 1.02 -17.34 4.37
N PHE A 98 0.12 -16.67 5.09
CA PHE A 98 0.10 -15.21 5.16
C PHE A 98 1.43 -14.67 5.68
N ILE A 99 1.96 -15.25 6.77
CA ILE A 99 3.23 -14.82 7.37
C ILE A 99 4.38 -14.95 6.37
N VAL A 100 4.55 -16.13 5.76
CA VAL A 100 5.64 -16.38 4.81
C VAL A 100 5.57 -15.44 3.61
N LYS A 101 4.37 -15.16 3.09
CA LYS A 101 4.18 -14.28 1.92
C LYS A 101 4.43 -12.80 2.24
N ASN A 102 4.13 -12.34 3.46
CA ASN A 102 4.07 -10.92 3.76
C ASN A 102 5.20 -10.40 4.66
N ILE A 103 5.90 -11.26 5.40
CA ILE A 103 6.94 -10.86 6.38
C ILE A 103 7.99 -9.92 5.77
N GLY A 104 8.45 -10.19 4.55
CA GLY A 104 9.45 -9.36 3.87
C GLY A 104 8.97 -7.95 3.48
N SER A 105 7.65 -7.73 3.39
CA SER A 105 7.05 -6.45 3.02
C SER A 105 6.51 -5.65 4.21
N ALA A 106 6.59 -6.19 5.43
CA ALA A 106 6.00 -5.60 6.63
C ALA A 106 6.95 -4.68 7.41
N ALA A 107 8.03 -4.20 6.76
CA ALA A 107 9.03 -3.31 7.36
C ALA A 107 9.64 -3.85 8.68
N VAL A 108 9.84 -5.16 8.78
CA VAL A 108 10.59 -5.83 9.86
C VAL A 108 12.05 -6.02 9.48
N SER A 109 12.92 -6.12 10.49
CA SER A 109 14.35 -6.37 10.24
C SER A 109 14.58 -7.75 9.60
N LYS A 110 15.74 -7.93 8.97
CA LYS A 110 16.13 -9.20 8.36
C LYS A 110 16.30 -10.29 9.43
N GLU A 111 16.82 -9.92 10.59
CA GLU A 111 17.00 -10.77 11.76
C GLU A 111 15.66 -11.27 12.28
N GLU A 112 14.70 -10.38 12.52
CA GLU A 112 13.33 -10.75 12.95
C GLU A 112 12.65 -11.64 11.91
N THR A 113 12.81 -11.33 10.62
CA THR A 113 12.28 -12.14 9.52
C THR A 113 12.81 -13.58 9.59
N ASN A 114 14.11 -13.75 9.76
CA ASN A 114 14.73 -15.08 9.86
C ASN A 114 14.25 -15.85 11.09
N ILE A 115 14.12 -15.18 12.24
CA ILE A 115 13.59 -15.77 13.48
C ILE A 115 12.17 -16.26 13.27
N VAL A 116 11.30 -15.41 12.70
CA VAL A 116 9.90 -15.74 12.43
C VAL A 116 9.79 -16.91 11.45
N LEU A 117 10.54 -16.89 10.35
CA LEU A 117 10.51 -17.98 9.36
C LEU A 117 10.99 -19.31 9.96
N THR A 118 12.03 -19.28 10.79
CA THR A 118 12.53 -20.47 11.49
C THR A 118 11.49 -21.00 12.47
N PHE A 119 10.82 -20.12 13.22
CA PHE A 119 9.73 -20.49 14.10
C PHE A 119 8.58 -21.16 13.33
N ILE A 120 8.14 -20.57 12.21
CA ILE A 120 7.04 -21.10 11.40
C ILE A 120 7.39 -22.49 10.83
N ASP A 121 8.61 -22.69 10.33
CA ASP A 121 9.07 -23.99 9.84
C ASP A 121 9.04 -25.05 10.94
N SER A 122 9.55 -24.72 12.13
CA SER A 122 9.50 -25.61 13.30
C SER A 122 8.07 -25.92 13.76
N ALA A 123 7.21 -24.91 13.79
CA ALA A 123 5.81 -25.04 14.16
C ALA A 123 5.08 -25.97 13.18
N LYS A 124 5.25 -25.79 11.86
CA LYS A 124 4.65 -26.67 10.83
C LYS A 124 5.05 -28.13 11.04
N LYS A 125 6.34 -28.41 11.19
CA LYS A 125 6.85 -29.78 11.42
C LYS A 125 6.24 -30.43 12.65
N THR A 126 6.19 -29.67 13.75
CA THR A 126 5.63 -30.15 15.02
C THR A 126 4.13 -30.40 14.89
N PHE A 127 3.40 -29.47 14.27
CA PHE A 127 1.96 -29.54 14.05
C PHE A 127 1.58 -30.76 13.21
N GLU A 128 2.27 -31.00 12.09
CA GLU A 128 2.06 -32.15 11.21
C GLU A 128 2.32 -33.47 11.92
N THR A 129 3.43 -33.57 12.66
CA THR A 129 3.77 -34.77 13.43
C THR A 129 2.69 -35.11 14.44
N LYS A 130 2.18 -34.10 15.16
CA LYS A 130 1.16 -34.29 16.20
C LYS A 130 -0.21 -34.60 15.64
N ILE A 131 -0.59 -34.01 14.52
CA ILE A 131 -1.86 -34.34 13.83
C ILE A 131 -1.83 -35.76 13.28
N GLN A 132 -0.73 -36.16 12.63
CA GLN A 132 -0.59 -37.53 12.12
C GLN A 132 -0.65 -38.57 13.26
N THR A 133 -0.03 -38.26 14.40
CA THR A 133 -0.10 -39.12 15.60
C THR A 133 -1.52 -39.20 16.17
N ALA A 134 -2.25 -38.09 16.19
CA ALA A 134 -3.64 -38.06 16.67
C ALA A 134 -4.59 -38.82 15.73
N GLN A 135 -4.43 -38.68 14.42
CA GLN A 135 -5.25 -39.38 13.41
C GLN A 135 -4.90 -40.86 13.25
N GLY A 136 -3.67 -41.26 13.58
CA GLY A 136 -3.24 -42.66 13.57
C GLY A 136 -3.73 -43.51 14.75
N LYS A 137 -4.16 -42.87 15.85
CA LYS A 137 -4.64 -43.56 17.06
C LYS A 137 -6.09 -44.06 17.00
N ASP A 138 -6.86 -43.69 15.98
CA ASP A 138 -8.25 -44.13 15.80
C ASP A 138 -8.39 -45.43 14.96
N LYS A 139 -7.28 -46.15 14.69
CA LYS A 139 -7.28 -47.35 13.84
C LYS A 139 -6.92 -48.67 14.53
N ASP A 140 -6.66 -48.67 15.84
CA ASP A 140 -6.40 -49.89 16.63
C ASP A 140 -7.48 -50.15 17.68
#